data_AF-K0TP91-F1
#
_entry.id   AF-K0TP91-F1
#
_cell.length_a   1.000
_cell.length_b   1.000
_cell.length_c   1.000
_cell.angle_alpha   90.00
_cell.angle_beta   90.00
_cell.angle_gamma   90.00
#
_symmetry.space_group_name_H-M   'P 1'
#
loop_
_entity.id
_entity.type
_entity.pdbx_description
1 polymer ?
#
loop_
_entity_poly.entity_id
_entity_poly.type
_entity_poly.pdbx_seq_one_letter_code
_entity_poly.pdbx_strand_id
1 'polypeptide(L)'
;MLFVSTLSFHPPLNFLPLATLLAEVYDQSYERQKLRHDGERSEGDAIIGELLSEGHVLIPFAVDGCSGLGPMARRFLFGERPRRALTFRQDRPNTTQMYARASAPPAPHGVVTLASVRWKQNRTRAFYCHSYTAPTPHEYLLQQLGLCFTKAFAISELEPEAHAATLIN
;
A
#
# COMPACT_ATOMS: atom_id res chain seq x y z
N MET A 1 1.40 -4.00 9.07
CA MET A 1 2.17 -4.32 7.86
C MET A 1 2.03 -3.15 6.89
N LEU A 2 3.07 -2.34 6.69
CA LEU A 2 3.07 -1.26 5.69
C LEU A 2 3.45 -1.89 4.35
N PHE A 3 2.57 -1.81 3.36
CA PHE A 3 2.85 -2.26 1.99
C PHE A 3 3.24 -1.03 1.16
N VAL A 4 4.46 -1.02 0.66
CA VAL A 4 4.90 -0.17 -0.47
C VAL A 4 5.00 -1.11 -1.66
N SER A 5 4.23 -0.86 -2.72
CA SER A 5 4.34 -1.61 -3.97
C SER A 5 4.46 -0.64 -5.13
N THR A 6 5.58 -0.73 -5.84
CA THR A 6 5.82 -0.15 -7.16
C THR A 6 5.14 -1.06 -8.19
N LEU A 7 4.15 -0.52 -8.92
CA LEU A 7 3.44 -1.26 -9.96
C LEU A 7 4.29 -1.29 -11.23
N SER A 8 5.01 -2.38 -11.46
CA SER A 8 5.66 -2.68 -12.74
C SER A 8 4.83 -3.73 -13.50
N PHE A 9 4.35 -3.36 -14.67
CA PHE A 9 3.52 -4.16 -15.57
C PHE A 9 4.39 -5.05 -16.48
N HIS A 10 4.08 -6.34 -16.64
CA HIS A 10 4.72 -7.16 -17.70
C HIS A 10 3.80 -8.25 -18.29
N PRO A 11 3.87 -8.56 -19.62
CA PRO A 11 3.04 -9.57 -20.30
C PRO A 11 3.66 -10.99 -20.27
N PRO A 12 3.02 -12.04 -20.82
CA PRO A 12 3.12 -13.40 -20.28
C PRO A 12 4.16 -14.34 -20.92
N LEU A 13 4.58 -15.29 -20.06
CA LEU A 13 4.90 -16.72 -20.24
C LEU A 13 6.13 -17.14 -21.06
N ASN A 14 7.23 -17.42 -20.32
CA ASN A 14 7.90 -18.73 -20.12
C ASN A 14 9.38 -18.46 -19.77
N PHE A 15 9.93 -19.15 -18.76
CA PHE A 15 11.23 -18.89 -18.10
C PHE A 15 11.37 -17.61 -17.24
N LEU A 16 10.48 -16.62 -17.41
CA LEU A 16 10.42 -15.40 -16.59
C LEU A 16 9.96 -15.53 -15.12
N PRO A 17 9.23 -16.56 -14.64
CA PRO A 17 8.61 -16.47 -13.32
C PRO A 17 9.64 -16.53 -12.18
N LEU A 18 10.73 -17.29 -12.31
CA LEU A 18 11.76 -17.35 -11.25
C LEU A 18 12.56 -16.05 -11.18
N ALA A 19 12.96 -15.49 -12.32
CA ALA A 19 13.68 -14.21 -12.34
C ALA A 19 12.81 -13.05 -11.83
N THR A 20 11.51 -13.05 -12.16
CA THR A 20 10.56 -12.05 -11.66
C THR A 20 10.30 -12.23 -10.17
N LEU A 21 10.10 -13.48 -9.71
CA LEU A 21 9.91 -13.80 -8.30
C LEU A 21 11.16 -13.43 -7.48
N LEU A 22 12.35 -13.75 -7.98
CA LEU A 22 13.61 -13.37 -7.33
C LEU A 22 13.77 -11.85 -7.29
N ALA A 23 13.47 -11.15 -8.38
CA ALA A 23 13.50 -9.69 -8.40
C ALA A 23 12.50 -9.09 -7.39
N GLU A 24 11.27 -9.62 -7.32
CA GLU A 24 10.25 -9.21 -6.34
C GLU A 24 10.71 -9.48 -4.90
N VAL A 25 11.31 -10.64 -4.62
CA VAL A 25 11.85 -10.99 -3.30
C VAL A 25 13.04 -10.09 -2.92
N TYR A 26 13.94 -9.83 -3.86
CA TYR A 26 15.09 -8.93 -3.64
C TYR A 26 14.63 -7.50 -3.37
N ASP A 27 13.72 -6.96 -4.18
CA ASP A 27 13.19 -5.61 -4.02
C ASP A 27 12.43 -5.49 -2.69
N GLN A 28 11.63 -6.51 -2.34
CA GLN A 28 10.92 -6.56 -1.07
C GLN A 28 11.88 -6.68 0.13
N SER A 29 12.99 -7.42 0.00
CA SER A 29 14.00 -7.52 1.05
C SER A 29 14.76 -6.20 1.25
N TYR A 30 15.04 -5.49 0.16
CA TYR A 30 15.69 -4.18 0.16
C TYR A 30 14.79 -3.10 0.78
N GLU A 31 13.52 -3.03 0.37
CA GLU A 31 12.54 -2.10 0.94
C GLU A 31 12.27 -2.37 2.44
N ARG A 32 12.26 -3.64 2.86
CA ARG A 32 12.16 -4.01 4.29
C ARG A 32 13.37 -3.55 5.09
N GLN A 33 14.56 -3.55 4.48
CA GLN A 33 15.79 -3.13 5.14
C GLN A 33 15.80 -1.62 5.42
N LYS A 34 15.18 -0.80 4.56
CA LYS A 34 14.99 0.65 4.79
C LYS A 34 14.15 0.96 6.03
N LEU A 35 13.33 0.00 6.49
CA LEU A 35 12.47 0.14 7.67
C LEU A 35 13.06 -0.51 8.93
N ARG A 36 14.23 -1.15 8.83
CA ARG A 36 14.93 -1.77 9.97
C ARG A 36 15.97 -0.79 10.52
N HIS A 37 15.49 0.14 11.35
CA HIS A 37 16.31 0.67 12.43
C HIS A 37 15.91 -0.06 13.72
N ASP A 38 16.89 -0.41 14.56
CA ASP A 38 16.71 -1.08 15.86
C ASP A 38 16.08 -0.12 16.89
N GLY A 39 14.92 0.42 16.53
CA GLY A 39 14.37 1.65 17.09
C GLY A 39 13.41 1.44 18.22
N GLU A 40 13.70 2.05 19.37
CA GLU A 40 12.77 2.20 20.47
C GLU A 40 11.49 2.93 20.03
N ARG A 41 10.37 2.71 20.73
CA ARG A 41 9.02 3.27 20.41
C ARG A 41 8.97 4.80 20.22
N SER A 42 9.98 5.53 20.67
CA SER A 42 10.12 6.99 20.53
C SER A 42 10.70 7.43 19.18
N GLU A 43 11.36 6.54 18.42
CA GLU A 43 11.97 6.89 17.13
C GLU A 43 10.92 7.13 16.04
N GLY A 44 9.82 6.37 16.04
CA GLY A 44 8.79 6.48 15.00
C GLY A 44 8.08 7.83 14.96
N ASP A 45 7.79 8.45 16.11
CA ASP A 45 7.18 9.79 16.14
C ASP A 45 8.23 10.87 15.77
N ALA A 46 9.51 10.64 16.07
CA ALA A 46 10.60 11.52 15.66
C ALA A 46 10.78 11.52 14.14
N ILE A 47 10.78 10.35 13.49
CA ILE A 47 10.83 10.23 12.02
C ILE A 47 9.64 10.95 11.37
N ILE A 48 8.44 10.82 11.94
CA ILE A 48 7.27 11.57 11.44
C ILE A 48 7.47 13.08 11.60
N GLY A 49 8.11 13.51 12.68
CA GLY A 49 8.50 14.90 12.91
C GLY A 49 9.46 15.43 11.84
N GLU A 50 10.47 14.64 11.47
CA GLU A 50 11.40 14.98 10.40
C GLU A 50 10.67 15.15 9.06
N LEU A 51 9.84 14.19 8.67
CA LEU A 51 9.02 14.27 7.45
C LEU A 51 8.11 15.51 7.45
N LEU A 52 7.52 15.86 8.59
CA LEU A 52 6.71 17.07 8.71
C LEU A 52 7.53 18.33 8.46
N SER A 53 8.74 18.39 9.01
CA SER A 53 9.67 19.52 8.89
C SER A 53 10.13 19.74 7.45
N GLU A 54 10.34 18.67 6.70
CA GLU A 54 10.69 18.69 5.27
C GLU A 54 9.50 18.97 4.35
N GLY A 55 8.29 19.04 4.91
CA GLY A 55 7.09 19.33 4.15
C GLY A 55 6.44 18.11 3.50
N HIS A 56 6.86 16.90 3.86
CA HIS A 56 6.29 15.65 3.36
C HIS A 56 4.95 15.32 4.02
N VAL A 57 4.15 14.53 3.29
CA VAL A 57 2.88 13.98 3.78
C VAL A 57 2.96 12.47 3.71
N LEU A 58 2.88 11.83 4.86
CA LEU A 58 2.83 10.38 4.98
C LEU A 58 1.37 9.92 4.93
N ILE A 59 1.03 9.10 3.93
CA ILE A 59 -0.29 8.48 3.81
C ILE A 59 -0.14 6.99 4.13
N PRO A 60 -0.55 6.55 5.33
CA PRO A 60 -0.36 5.16 5.72
C PRO A 60 -1.35 4.23 5.01
N PHE A 61 -0.82 3.14 4.46
CA PHE A 61 -1.60 2.04 3.90
C PHE A 61 -1.65 0.89 4.90
N ALA A 62 -2.72 0.85 5.69
CA ALA A 62 -3.03 -0.30 6.54
C ALA A 62 -3.91 -1.28 5.78
N VAL A 63 -3.69 -2.57 6.01
CA VAL A 63 -4.51 -3.68 5.49
C VAL A 63 -4.95 -4.51 6.70
N ASP A 64 -6.25 -4.79 6.81
CA ASP A 64 -6.79 -5.67 7.85
C ASP A 64 -6.63 -7.15 7.49
N GLY A 65 -6.89 -8.05 8.45
CA GLY A 65 -6.74 -9.50 8.23
C GLY A 65 -7.68 -10.09 7.18
N CYS A 66 -8.70 -9.35 6.76
CA CYS A 66 -9.62 -9.70 5.69
C CYS A 66 -9.31 -8.95 4.38
N SER A 67 -8.08 -8.45 4.20
CA SER A 67 -7.64 -7.67 3.03
C SER A 67 -8.31 -6.30 2.86
N GLY A 68 -9.00 -5.80 3.89
CA GLY A 68 -9.64 -4.50 3.87
C GLY A 68 -8.64 -3.36 4.04
N LEU A 69 -8.75 -2.33 3.20
CA LEU A 69 -7.93 -1.14 3.29
C LEU A 69 -8.33 -0.27 4.48
N GLY A 70 -7.33 0.24 5.19
CA GLY A 70 -7.51 1.17 6.30
C GLY A 70 -8.07 2.53 5.84
N PRO A 71 -8.61 3.34 6.77
CA PRO A 71 -9.32 4.57 6.44
C PRO A 71 -8.49 5.59 5.63
N MET A 72 -7.17 5.66 5.87
CA MET A 72 -6.30 6.59 5.14
C MET A 72 -6.04 6.15 3.71
N ALA A 73 -5.79 4.87 3.45
CA ALA A 73 -5.68 4.32 2.10
C ALA A 73 -6.98 4.51 1.32
N ARG A 74 -8.13 4.24 1.94
CA ARG A 74 -9.45 4.44 1.31
C ARG A 74 -9.72 5.91 0.98
N ARG A 75 -9.32 6.84 1.86
CA ARG A 75 -9.38 8.27 1.59
C ARG A 75 -8.51 8.66 0.40
N PHE A 76 -7.26 8.21 0.40
CA PHE A 76 -6.31 8.55 -0.67
C PHE A 76 -6.74 7.99 -2.03
N LEU A 77 -7.10 6.71 -2.09
CA LEU A 77 -7.47 6.06 -3.34
C LEU A 77 -8.86 6.48 -3.82
N PHE A 78 -9.86 6.41 -2.94
CA PHE A 78 -11.28 6.50 -3.33
C PHE A 78 -11.97 7.80 -2.87
N GLY A 79 -11.31 8.59 -2.02
CA GLY A 79 -11.86 9.85 -1.50
C GLY A 79 -12.81 9.64 -0.31
N GLU A 80 -12.87 8.41 0.21
CA GLU A 80 -13.76 8.06 1.30
C GLU A 80 -13.31 8.69 2.61
N ARG A 81 -14.22 9.41 3.26
CA ARG A 81 -13.93 10.00 4.58
C ARG A 81 -14.06 8.93 5.66
N PRO A 82 -13.10 8.82 6.59
CA PRO A 82 -13.23 7.96 7.75
C PRO A 82 -14.54 8.26 8.50
N ARG A 83 -15.30 7.23 8.86
CA ARG A 83 -16.55 7.39 9.66
C ARG A 83 -16.28 8.02 11.03
N ARG A 84 -15.10 7.76 11.58
CA ARG A 84 -14.59 8.35 12.82
C ARG A 84 -13.16 8.80 12.57
N ALA A 85 -12.80 9.97 13.12
CA ALA A 85 -11.43 10.44 13.09
C ALA A 85 -10.52 9.43 13.82
N LEU A 86 -9.32 9.24 13.29
CA LEU A 86 -8.32 8.40 13.96
C LEU A 86 -7.78 9.16 15.17
N THR A 87 -7.73 8.48 16.30
CA THR A 87 -7.17 9.01 17.54
C THR A 87 -5.83 8.35 17.82
N PHE A 88 -4.84 9.15 18.19
CA PHE A 88 -3.50 8.67 18.52
C PHE A 88 -3.23 8.90 20.01
N ARG A 89 -2.23 8.19 20.53
CA ARG A 89 -1.79 8.38 21.91
C ARG A 89 -1.16 9.77 22.08
N GLN A 90 -1.27 10.33 23.27
CA GLN A 90 -0.78 11.68 23.58
C GLN A 90 0.76 11.80 23.51
N ASP A 91 1.48 10.69 23.67
CA ASP A 91 2.94 10.61 23.51
C ASP A 91 3.41 10.62 22.04
N ARG A 92 2.49 10.84 21.09
CA ARG A 92 2.77 10.87 19.64
C ARG A 92 2.19 12.11 18.97
N PRO A 93 2.68 13.31 19.31
CA PRO A 93 2.17 14.56 18.75
C PRO A 93 2.41 14.67 17.24
N ASN A 94 3.55 14.21 16.73
CA ASN A 94 3.88 14.32 15.29
C ASN A 94 2.96 13.43 14.45
N THR A 95 2.62 12.25 14.96
CA THR A 95 1.62 11.36 14.33
C THR A 95 0.26 12.06 14.19
N THR A 96 -0.18 12.77 15.24
CA THR A 96 -1.44 13.52 15.21
C THR A 96 -1.40 14.66 14.19
N GLN A 97 -0.29 15.40 14.15
CA GLN A 97 -0.08 16.48 13.18
C GLN A 97 -0.01 15.96 11.74
N MET A 98 0.69 14.85 11.50
CA MET A 98 0.78 14.20 10.20
C MET A 98 -0.59 13.70 9.73
N TYR A 99 -1.39 13.11 10.62
CA TYR A 99 -2.75 12.72 10.30
C TYR A 99 -3.61 13.91 9.88
N ALA A 100 -3.52 15.03 10.61
CA ALA A 100 -4.24 16.26 10.25
C ALA A 100 -3.82 16.76 8.86
N ARG A 101 -2.51 16.78 8.57
CA ARG A 101 -1.94 17.17 7.28
C ARG A 101 -2.40 16.25 6.15
N ALA A 102 -2.36 14.93 6.36
CA ALA A 102 -2.79 13.93 5.37
C ALA A 102 -4.32 13.93 5.15
N SER A 103 -5.09 14.46 6.09
CA SER A 103 -6.55 14.50 6.03
C SER A 103 -7.11 15.79 5.43
N ALA A 104 -6.29 16.80 5.16
CA ALA A 104 -6.71 18.11 4.68
C ALA A 104 -5.97 18.54 3.40
N PRO A 105 -6.51 19.46 2.59
CA PRO A 105 -5.77 20.07 1.49
C PRO A 105 -4.46 20.70 2.01
N PRO A 106 -3.34 20.60 1.28
CA PRO A 106 -3.23 20.17 -0.12
C PRO A 106 -3.00 18.65 -0.33
N ALA A 107 -3.15 17.81 0.70
CA ALA A 107 -2.89 16.38 0.55
C ALA A 107 -3.84 15.72 -0.48
N PRO A 108 -3.32 14.84 -1.36
CA PRO A 108 -4.12 14.20 -2.39
C PRO A 108 -5.15 13.24 -1.78
N HIS A 109 -6.33 13.19 -2.40
CA HIS A 109 -7.37 12.22 -2.04
C HIS A 109 -8.24 11.87 -3.25
N GLY A 110 -8.87 10.70 -3.22
CA GLY A 110 -9.71 10.22 -4.32
C GLY A 110 -9.00 10.11 -5.66
N VAL A 111 -7.71 9.77 -5.66
CA VAL A 111 -6.87 9.74 -6.87
C VAL A 111 -7.46 8.81 -7.93
N VAL A 112 -7.94 7.63 -7.51
CA VAL A 112 -8.51 6.61 -8.39
C VAL A 112 -9.91 7.02 -8.84
N THR A 113 -10.69 7.60 -7.93
CA THR A 113 -12.02 8.16 -8.27
C THR A 113 -11.89 9.24 -9.34
N LEU A 114 -10.95 10.17 -9.17
CA LEU A 114 -10.67 11.21 -10.15
C LEU A 114 -10.18 10.61 -11.48
N ALA A 115 -9.26 9.65 -11.43
CA ALA A 115 -8.78 8.96 -12.63
C ALA A 115 -9.93 8.28 -13.38
N SER A 116 -10.85 7.61 -12.68
CA SER A 116 -12.02 6.97 -13.29
C SER A 116 -13.00 7.98 -13.89
N VAL A 117 -13.24 9.11 -13.24
CA VAL A 117 -14.07 10.19 -13.80
C VAL A 117 -13.44 10.75 -15.07
N ARG A 118 -12.14 11.07 -15.03
CA ARG A 118 -11.40 11.58 -16.18
C ARG A 118 -11.32 10.57 -17.32
N TRP A 119 -11.16 9.29 -17.01
CA TRP A 119 -11.21 8.20 -17.98
C TRP A 119 -12.58 8.15 -18.66
N LYS A 120 -13.68 8.14 -17.89
CA LYS A 120 -15.04 8.11 -18.47
C LYS A 120 -15.31 9.31 -19.39
N GLN A 121 -14.80 10.48 -19.04
CA GLN A 121 -14.95 11.70 -19.84
C GLN A 121 -14.14 11.67 -21.15
N ASN A 122 -12.97 11.03 -21.15
CA ASN A 122 -12.02 11.07 -22.27
C ASN A 122 -11.81 9.71 -22.96
N ARG A 123 -12.58 8.67 -22.62
CA ARG A 123 -12.32 7.32 -23.14
C ARG A 123 -12.59 7.27 -24.64
N THR A 124 -11.62 6.74 -25.37
CA THR A 124 -11.76 6.37 -26.79
C THR A 124 -12.20 4.92 -26.97
N ARG A 125 -12.25 4.13 -25.87
CA ARG A 125 -12.59 2.71 -25.88
C ARG A 125 -13.55 2.35 -24.76
N ALA A 126 -14.24 1.22 -24.91
CA ALA A 126 -15.26 0.76 -23.97
C ALA A 126 -14.69 0.40 -22.59
N PHE A 127 -13.56 -0.30 -22.55
CA PHE A 127 -12.98 -0.84 -21.32
C PHE A 127 -11.59 -0.26 -21.01
N TYR A 128 -11.29 -0.13 -19.72
CA TYR A 128 -9.96 0.24 -19.28
C TYR A 128 -9.01 -0.96 -19.44
N CYS A 129 -7.78 -0.70 -19.89
CA CYS A 129 -6.75 -1.73 -20.08
C CYS A 129 -7.19 -2.97 -20.93
N HIS A 130 -8.13 -2.81 -21.86
CA HIS A 130 -8.66 -3.90 -22.71
C HIS A 130 -9.31 -5.08 -21.97
N SER A 131 -9.60 -4.94 -20.67
CA SER A 131 -10.23 -6.01 -19.90
C SER A 131 -11.74 -5.79 -19.78
N TYR A 132 -12.53 -6.76 -20.22
CA TYR A 132 -14.00 -6.70 -20.09
C TYR A 132 -14.45 -6.66 -18.61
N THR A 133 -13.62 -7.17 -17.69
CA THR A 133 -13.90 -7.18 -16.25
C THR A 133 -13.52 -5.85 -15.57
N ALA A 134 -12.81 -4.94 -16.25
CA ALA A 134 -12.36 -3.67 -15.69
C ALA A 134 -12.74 -2.49 -16.60
N PRO A 135 -14.00 -2.01 -16.54
CA PRO A 135 -14.44 -0.90 -17.38
C PRO A 135 -13.75 0.43 -17.05
N THR A 136 -13.23 0.60 -15.84
CA THR A 136 -12.57 1.84 -15.40
C THR A 136 -11.29 1.56 -14.59
N PRO A 137 -10.39 2.55 -14.41
CA PRO A 137 -9.22 2.45 -13.54
C PRO A 137 -9.54 1.93 -12.13
N HIS A 138 -10.73 2.27 -11.61
CA HIS A 138 -11.21 1.82 -10.30
C HIS A 138 -11.36 0.30 -10.22
N GLU A 139 -12.11 -0.32 -11.15
CA GLU A 139 -12.27 -1.78 -11.14
C GLU A 139 -10.95 -2.49 -11.41
N TYR A 140 -10.12 -1.93 -12.30
CA TYR A 140 -8.78 -2.46 -12.56
C TYR A 140 -7.93 -2.49 -11.29
N LEU A 141 -7.88 -1.39 -10.55
CA LEU A 141 -7.12 -1.32 -9.31
C LEU A 141 -7.64 -2.33 -8.27
N LEU A 142 -8.96 -2.44 -8.09
CA LEU A 142 -9.52 -3.40 -7.14
C LEU A 142 -9.14 -4.85 -7.49
N GLN A 143 -9.10 -5.19 -8.78
CA GLN A 143 -8.62 -6.50 -9.22
C GLN A 143 -7.14 -6.70 -8.92
N GLN A 144 -6.30 -5.71 -9.20
CA GLN A 144 -4.87 -5.79 -8.90
C GLN A 144 -4.61 -5.92 -7.39
N LEU A 145 -5.31 -5.13 -6.57
CA LEU A 145 -5.23 -5.25 -5.11
C LEU A 145 -5.67 -6.63 -4.63
N GLY A 146 -6.79 -7.15 -5.15
CA GLY A 146 -7.25 -8.50 -4.83
C GLY A 146 -6.21 -9.57 -5.19
N LEU A 147 -5.61 -9.50 -6.38
CA LEU A 147 -4.55 -10.41 -6.80
C LEU A 147 -3.31 -10.29 -5.90
N CYS A 148 -2.87 -9.07 -5.58
CA CYS A 148 -1.72 -8.83 -4.70
C CYS A 148 -1.97 -9.37 -3.29
N PHE A 149 -3.15 -9.13 -2.71
CA PHE A 149 -3.48 -9.62 -1.39
C PHE A 149 -3.56 -11.15 -1.37
N THR A 150 -4.29 -11.77 -2.29
CA THR A 150 -4.39 -13.24 -2.35
C THR A 150 -3.01 -13.90 -2.53
N LYS A 151 -2.14 -13.34 -3.36
CA LYS A 151 -0.76 -13.83 -3.51
C LYS A 151 0.01 -13.72 -2.19
N ALA A 152 -0.07 -12.57 -1.51
CA ALA A 152 0.62 -12.36 -0.24
C ALA A 152 0.13 -13.33 0.84
N PHE A 153 -1.18 -13.57 0.93
CA PHE A 153 -1.76 -14.56 1.84
C PHE A 153 -1.27 -15.97 1.54
N ALA A 154 -1.32 -16.40 0.28
CA ALA A 154 -0.86 -17.73 -0.12
C ALA A 154 0.63 -17.96 0.23
N ILE A 155 1.49 -16.95 0.03
CA ILE A 155 2.91 -17.04 0.42
C ILE A 155 3.07 -17.12 1.94
N SER A 156 2.28 -16.36 2.70
CA SER A 156 2.37 -16.38 4.17
C SER A 156 1.96 -17.72 4.79
N GLU A 157 1.05 -18.45 4.16
CA GLU A 157 0.60 -19.77 4.60
C GLU A 157 1.53 -20.92 4.18
N LEU A 158 2.46 -20.69 3.24
CA LEU A 158 3.45 -21.66 2.78
C LEU A 158 4.76 -21.65 3.61
N GLU A 159 4.94 -20.65 4.48
CA GLU A 159 6.04 -20.52 5.45
C GLU A 159 5.78 -21.03 6.90
N PRO A 160 5.03 -22.12 7.21
CA PRO A 160 5.02 -22.70 8.55
C PRO A 160 6.29 -23.52 8.88
N GLU A 161 7.01 -24.02 7.88
CA GLU A 161 8.02 -25.08 8.08
C GLU A 161 9.48 -24.60 8.14
N ALA A 162 9.79 -23.37 7.71
CA ALA A 162 11.18 -22.89 7.65
C ALA A 162 11.77 -22.51 9.04
N HIS A 163 10.93 -22.30 10.06
CA HIS A 163 11.38 -21.89 11.39
C HIS A 163 11.57 -23.04 12.40
N ALA A 164 11.18 -24.27 12.07
CA ALA A 164 11.39 -25.43 12.96
C ALA A 164 12.81 -26.03 12.85
N ALA A 165 13.58 -25.70 11.80
CA ALA A 165 14.89 -26.29 11.53
C ALA A 165 16.09 -25.54 12.17
N THR A 166 15.86 -24.52 13.00
CA THR A 166 16.94 -23.74 13.66
C THR A 166 16.88 -23.80 15.19
N LEU A 167 16.43 -24.93 15.75
CA LEU A 167 16.53 -25.25 17.19
C LEU A 167 17.07 -26.66 17.46
N ILE A 168 17.91 -27.20 16.58
CA ILE A 168 18.77 -28.36 16.88
C ILE A 168 20.15 -28.11 16.27
N ASN A 169 20.98 -27.36 16.99
CA ASN A 169 22.41 -27.62 17.20
C ASN A 169 22.99 -26.63 18.22
#